data_AF-A0AAN5X1V2-F1
#
_entry.id   AF-A0AAN5X1V2-F1
#
_cell.length_a   1.000
_cell.length_b   1.000
_cell.length_c   1.000
_cell.angle_alpha   90.00
_cell.angle_beta   90.00
_cell.angle_gamma   90.00
#
_symmetry.space_group_name_H-M   'P 1'
#
loop_
_entity.id
_entity.type
_entity.pdbx_description
1 polymer ?
#
loop_
_entity_poly.entity_id
_entity_poly.type
_entity_poly.pdbx_seq_one_letter_code
_entity_poly.pdbx_strand_id
1 'polypeptide(L)' 'EAEQTESGGLTIRLFKQKYMLSDGVEIVKTKGEPMDVPVNSWIDVRLDMPDDSAFNQRINQELQQ' A
#
# COMPACT_ATOMS: atom_id res chain seq x y z
N GLU A 1 -5.69 -0.42 -4.26
CA GLU A 1 -5.07 0.46 -5.28
C GLU A 1 -4.60 1.72 -4.59
N ALA A 2 -3.47 2.28 -5.01
CA ALA A 2 -2.94 3.53 -4.46
C ALA A 2 -2.68 4.49 -5.61
N GLU A 3 -3.12 5.73 -5.47
CA GLU A 3 -2.98 6.79 -6.46
C GLU A 3 -2.32 7.99 -5.78
N GLN A 4 -1.19 8.46 -6.33
CA GLN A 4 -0.53 9.67 -5.86
C GLN A 4 -1.07 10.86 -6.66
N THR A 5 -1.51 11.88 -5.94
CA THR A 5 -2.02 13.12 -6.53
C THR A 5 -0.88 14.08 -6.80
N GLU A 6 -1.02 14.93 -7.83
CA GLU A 6 -0.01 15.93 -8.21
C GLU A 6 0.32 16.93 -7.08
N SER A 7 -0.57 17.08 -6.10
CA SER A 7 -0.38 17.92 -4.91
C SER A 7 0.36 17.22 -3.76
N GLY A 8 0.82 15.97 -3.96
CA GLY A 8 1.54 15.19 -2.95
C GLY A 8 0.64 14.43 -1.97
N GLY A 9 -0.67 14.42 -2.17
CA GLY A 9 -1.60 13.58 -1.40
C GLY A 9 -1.60 12.13 -1.90
N LEU A 10 -1.66 11.17 -1.00
CA LEU A 10 -1.79 9.74 -1.33
C LEU A 10 -3.22 9.27 -1.07
N THR A 11 -3.88 8.72 -2.09
CA THR A 11 -5.22 8.12 -1.96
C THR A 11 -5.10 6.60 -2.03
N ILE A 12 -5.50 5.91 -0.94
CA ILE A 12 -5.52 4.44 -0.88
C ILE A 12 -6.97 3.96 -0.92
N ARG A 13 -7.32 3.16 -1.93
CA ARG A 13 -8.66 2.56 -2.07
C ARG A 13 -8.59 1.07 -1.76
N LEU A 14 -9.41 0.63 -0.82
CA LEU A 14 -9.52 -0.74 -0.35
C LEU A 14 -10.78 -1.40 -0.93
N PHE A 15 -10.64 -2.66 -1.35
CA PHE A 15 -11.72 -3.46 -1.92
C PHE A 15 -11.68 -4.85 -1.29
N LYS A 16 -12.84 -5.46 -1.06
CA LYS A 16 -12.91 -6.86 -0.62
C LYS A 16 -12.29 -7.76 -1.70
N GLN A 17 -11.41 -8.68 -1.31
CA GLN A 17 -10.97 -9.73 -2.22
C GLN A 17 -12.11 -10.74 -2.38
N LYS A 18 -12.68 -10.82 -3.59
CA LYS A 18 -13.71 -11.82 -3.92
C LYS A 18 -13.06 -12.93 -4.71
N TYR A 19 -13.18 -14.16 -4.21
CA TYR A 19 -12.72 -15.36 -4.90
C TYR A 19 -13.93 -15.97 -5.62
N MET A 20 -13.88 -16.05 -6.94
CA MET A 20 -14.89 -16.75 -7.74
C MET A 20 -14.27 -18.05 -8.26
N LEU A 21 -14.99 -19.17 -8.06
CA LEU A 21 -14.66 -20.41 -8.72
C LEU A 21 -15.13 -20.32 -10.17
N SER A 22 -14.17 -20.36 -11.11
CA SER A 22 -14.46 -20.59 -12.52
C SER A 22 -14.66 -22.10 -12.77
N ASP A 23 -15.40 -22.44 -13.83
CA ASP A 23 -15.87 -23.81 -14.16
C ASP A 23 -14.77 -24.89 -14.27
N GLY A 24 -13.49 -24.48 -14.27
CA GLY A 24 -12.31 -25.34 -14.41
C GLY A 24 -11.44 -25.53 -13.16
N VAL A 25 -11.92 -25.22 -11.96
CA VAL A 25 -11.12 -25.29 -10.70
C VAL A 25 -10.04 -24.21 -10.62
N GLU A 26 -10.26 -23.06 -11.26
CA GLU A 26 -9.38 -21.89 -11.13
C GLU A 26 -10.04 -20.85 -10.23
N ILE A 27 -9.36 -20.51 -9.14
CA ILE A 27 -9.80 -19.46 -8.22
C ILE A 27 -9.34 -18.12 -8.79
N VAL A 28 -10.27 -17.35 -9.34
CA VAL A 28 -9.98 -16.02 -9.89
C VAL A 28 -10.16 -14.98 -8.79
N LYS A 29 -9.10 -14.19 -8.52
CA LYS A 29 -9.16 -13.02 -7.64
C LYS A 29 -9.87 -11.88 -8.38
N THR A 30 -11.10 -11.59 -7.99
CA THR A 30 -11.86 -10.46 -8.52
C THR A 30 -11.96 -9.35 -7.49
N LYS A 31 -11.93 -8.10 -7.96
CA LYS A 31 -12.14 -6.90 -7.14
C LYS A 31 -13.58 -6.88 -6.67
N GLY A 32 -13.81 -7.04 -5.36
CA GLY A 32 -15.13 -6.96 -4.74
C GLY A 32 -15.54 -5.52 -4.43
N GLU A 33 -16.54 -5.37 -3.56
CA GLU A 33 -17.05 -4.05 -3.16
C GLU A 33 -16.00 -3.22 -2.42
N PRO A 34 -16.04 -1.88 -2.55
CA PRO A 34 -15.28 -0.97 -1.70
C PRO A 34 -15.54 -1.29 -0.22
N MET A 35 -14.51 -1.24 0.60
CA MET A 35 -14.63 -1.52 2.03
C MET A 35 -13.79 -0.53 2.82
N ASP A 36 -14.32 -0.12 3.98
CA ASP A 36 -13.59 0.70 4.94
C ASP A 36 -12.54 -0.12 5.71
N VAL A 37 -11.55 0.58 6.24
CA VAL A 37 -10.56 -0.02 7.15
C VAL A 37 -11.27 -0.42 8.45
N PRO A 38 -11.21 -1.70 8.86
CA PRO A 38 -11.75 -2.10 10.15
C PRO A 38 -11.01 -1.38 11.28
N VAL A 39 -11.75 -0.99 12.33
CA VAL A 39 -11.25 -0.12 13.42
C VAL A 39 -10.03 -0.68 14.17
N ASN A 40 -9.83 -2.01 14.13
CA ASN A 40 -8.72 -2.70 14.77
C ASN A 40 -7.67 -3.22 13.77
N SER A 41 -7.61 -2.65 12.57
CA SER A 41 -6.66 -3.04 11.53
C SER A 41 -5.70 -1.89 11.22
N TRP A 42 -4.44 -2.23 11.00
CA TRP A 42 -3.41 -1.29 10.59
C TRP A 42 -3.01 -1.56 9.14
N ILE A 43 -2.69 -0.50 8.40
CA ILE A 43 -2.16 -0.56 7.04
C ILE A 43 -0.69 -0.14 7.10
N ASP A 44 0.21 -1.06 6.77
CA ASP A 44 1.62 -0.73 6.55
C ASP A 44 1.77 -0.14 5.14
N VAL A 45 2.12 1.14 5.05
CA VAL A 45 2.37 1.83 3.78
C VAL A 45 3.86 2.11 3.68
N ARG A 46 4.51 1.57 2.65
CA ARG A 46 5.90 1.88 2.33
C ARG A 46 5.93 2.90 1.22
N LEU A 47 6.28 4.13 1.59
CA LEU A 47 6.63 5.17 0.63
C LEU A 47 8.10 5.00 0.31
N ASP A 48 8.47 5.10 -0.98
CA ASP A 48 9.88 5.23 -1.35
C ASP A 48 10.41 6.52 -0.72
N MET A 49 11.23 6.35 0.31
CA MET A 49 11.82 7.46 1.04
C MET A 49 12.99 7.99 0.21
N PRO A 50 12.96 9.27 -0.22
CA PRO A 50 14.02 9.78 -1.09
C PRO A 50 15.36 9.79 -0.35
N ASP A 51 16.45 9.62 -1.09
CA ASP A 51 17.82 9.51 -0.55
C ASP A 51 18.24 10.77 0.22
N ASP A 52 17.69 11.91 -0.15
CA ASP A 52 17.91 13.21 0.50
C ASP A 52 17.00 13.45 1.71
N SER A 53 16.17 12.48 2.11
CA SER A 53 15.37 12.61 3.31
C SER A 53 16.25 12.78 4.56
N ALA A 54 15.79 13.61 5.49
CA ALA A 54 16.52 13.87 6.75
C ALA A 54 16.82 12.58 7.54
N PHE A 55 15.97 11.56 7.41
CA PHE A 55 16.19 10.24 8.02
C PHE A 55 17.34 9.49 7.34
N ASN A 56 17.33 9.36 6.01
CA ASN A 56 18.39 8.68 5.26
C ASN A 56 19.73 9.40 5.41
N GLN A 57 19.74 10.73 5.41
CA GLN A 57 20.94 11.52 5.68
C GLN A 57 21.52 11.21 7.06
N ARG A 58 20.68 11.13 8.11
CA ARG A 58 21.13 10.78 9.46
C ARG A 58 21.69 9.36 9.53
N ILE A 59 20.98 8.37 8.98
CA ILE A 59 21.44 6.98 8.97
C ILE A 59 22.76 6.84 8.22
N ASN A 60 22.92 7.50 7.07
CA ASN A 60 24.16 7.48 6.31
C ASN A 60 25.32 8.11 7.11
N GLN A 61 25.08 9.17 7.88
CA GLN A 61 26.09 9.77 8.77
C GLN A 61 26.49 8.86 9.94
N GLU A 62 25.55 8.10 10.50
CA GLU A 62 25.81 7.13 11.58
C GLU A 62 26.58 5.90 11.06
N LEU A 63 26.30 5.44 9.84
CA LEU A 63 26.98 4.30 9.21
C LEU A 63 28.40 4.62 8.70
N GLN A 64 28.74 5.89 8.54
CA GLN A 64 30.07 6.35 8.10
C GLN A 64 31.06 6.58 9.26
N GLN A 65 30.62 6.39 10.52
CA GLN A 65 31.45 6.48 11.74
C GLN A 65 31.89 5.10 12.22
#